data_AF-R9JAF8-F1
#
_entry.id   AF-R9JAF8-F1
#
_cell.length_a   1.000
_cell.length_b   1.000
_cell.length_c   1.000
_cell.angle_alpha   90.00
_cell.angle_beta   90.00
_cell.angle_gamma   90.00
#
_symmetry.space_group_name_H-M   'P 1'
#
loop_
_entity.id
_entity.type
_entity.pdbx_description
1 polymer ?
#
loop_
_entity_poly.entity_id
_entity_poly.type
_entity_poly.pdbx_seq_one_letter_code
_entity_poly.pdbx_strand_id
1 'polypeptide(L)'
;MGSSVRKTSAKIKKLLKDTIELNPSVDCKEVIPQVAVETLRSKKTKGYFGDKDFVVLAGGGFACFKRVKEVGLDTFLQDYNIQREELTVIEVQKIIEVILDRIEEENGEIDSILILSAFQSAMANMLLGKLTEPTEFLSIFCEIFISMIIREDANEALTSMFRDISTETFNKSIEEFSKRYVKENFMVLIENCSNGEIQIEELIKKLQDTLNKK
;
A
#
# COMPACT_ATOMS: atom_id res chain seq x y z
N MET A 1 4.16 5.63 -24.27
CA MET A 1 4.49 4.68 -23.18
C MET A 1 3.28 3.80 -22.77
N GLY A 2 2.52 3.22 -23.71
CA GLY A 2 1.24 2.53 -23.42
C GLY A 2 1.22 1.00 -23.54
N SER A 3 2.37 0.31 -23.64
CA SER A 3 2.40 -1.12 -23.97
C SER A 3 2.37 -2.06 -22.75
N SER A 4 2.81 -1.61 -21.56
CA SER A 4 2.90 -2.47 -20.37
C SER A 4 1.55 -2.64 -19.67
N VAL A 5 0.81 -1.55 -19.44
CA VAL A 5 -0.52 -1.56 -18.80
C VAL A 5 -1.51 -2.41 -19.61
N ARG A 6 -1.53 -2.22 -20.93
CA ARG A 6 -2.37 -3.02 -21.84
C ARG A 6 -2.04 -4.51 -21.79
N LYS A 7 -0.78 -4.88 -21.53
CA LYS A 7 -0.37 -6.30 -21.42
C LYS A 7 -0.83 -6.92 -20.10
N THR A 8 -0.69 -6.24 -18.97
CA THR A 8 -1.17 -6.76 -17.67
C THR A 8 -2.69 -6.91 -17.68
N SER A 9 -3.43 -5.87 -18.09
CA SER A 9 -4.89 -5.91 -18.18
C SER A 9 -5.37 -7.01 -19.14
N ALA A 10 -4.74 -7.19 -20.31
CA ALA A 10 -5.09 -8.27 -21.23
C ALA A 10 -4.83 -9.67 -20.64
N LYS A 11 -3.75 -9.85 -19.88
CA LYS A 11 -3.48 -11.10 -19.17
C LYS A 11 -4.49 -11.39 -18.09
N ILE A 12 -4.87 -10.38 -17.29
CA ILE A 12 -5.93 -10.52 -16.29
C ILE A 12 -7.25 -10.89 -16.97
N LYS A 13 -7.65 -10.18 -18.02
CA LYS A 13 -8.87 -10.50 -18.79
C LYS A 13 -8.84 -11.92 -19.36
N LYS A 14 -7.68 -12.38 -19.86
CA LYS A 14 -7.51 -13.75 -20.33
C LYS A 14 -7.62 -14.77 -19.19
N LEU A 15 -6.91 -14.54 -18.07
CA LEU A 15 -6.96 -15.41 -16.89
C LEU A 15 -8.40 -15.57 -16.38
N LEU A 16 -9.12 -14.45 -16.23
CA LEU A 16 -10.51 -14.44 -15.83
C LEU A 16 -11.40 -15.23 -16.80
N LYS A 17 -11.25 -14.98 -18.10
CA LYS A 17 -12.01 -15.68 -19.14
C LYS A 17 -11.76 -17.19 -19.11
N ASP A 18 -10.49 -17.61 -19.11
CA ASP A 18 -10.12 -19.02 -19.08
C ASP A 18 -10.65 -19.70 -17.80
N THR A 19 -10.63 -19.00 -16.65
CA THR A 19 -11.12 -19.52 -15.37
C THR A 19 -12.64 -19.71 -15.36
N ILE A 20 -13.38 -18.74 -15.87
CA ILE A 20 -14.85 -18.78 -15.94
C ILE A 20 -15.31 -19.81 -16.99
N GLU A 21 -14.61 -19.94 -18.12
CA GLU A 21 -14.91 -20.98 -19.12
C GLU A 21 -14.72 -22.39 -18.57
N LEU A 22 -13.68 -22.60 -17.73
CA LEU A 22 -13.42 -23.88 -17.08
C LEU A 22 -14.38 -24.18 -15.91
N ASN A 23 -14.80 -23.14 -15.18
CA ASN A 23 -15.75 -23.25 -14.08
C ASN A 23 -16.72 -22.05 -14.05
N PRO A 24 -17.89 -22.14 -14.71
CA PRO A 24 -18.85 -21.03 -14.79
C PRO A 24 -19.44 -20.60 -13.44
N SER A 25 -19.34 -21.45 -12.41
CA SER A 25 -19.83 -21.17 -11.06
C SER A 25 -18.72 -20.77 -10.07
N VAL A 26 -17.52 -20.45 -10.56
CA VAL A 26 -16.39 -20.04 -9.71
C VAL A 26 -16.74 -18.78 -8.91
N ASP A 27 -16.44 -18.80 -7.60
CA ASP A 27 -16.59 -17.61 -6.77
C ASP A 27 -15.47 -16.61 -7.09
N CYS A 28 -15.84 -15.34 -7.25
CA CYS A 28 -14.88 -14.25 -7.44
C CYS A 28 -13.75 -14.25 -6.39
N LYS A 29 -14.01 -14.66 -5.14
CA LYS A 29 -13.04 -14.75 -4.06
C LYS A 29 -11.92 -15.75 -4.34
N GLU A 30 -12.20 -16.79 -5.12
CA GLU A 30 -11.20 -17.81 -5.51
C GLU A 30 -10.29 -17.30 -6.64
N VAL A 31 -10.77 -16.32 -7.41
CA VAL A 31 -10.05 -15.79 -8.57
C VAL A 31 -9.19 -14.58 -8.22
N ILE A 32 -9.61 -13.78 -7.23
CA ILE A 32 -8.90 -12.55 -6.81
C ILE A 32 -7.43 -12.79 -6.43
N PRO A 33 -7.06 -13.84 -5.67
CA PRO A 33 -5.65 -14.11 -5.38
C PRO A 33 -4.81 -14.34 -6.65
N GLN A 34 -5.36 -15.01 -7.66
CA GLN A 34 -4.65 -15.28 -8.92
C GLN A 34 -4.44 -13.99 -9.73
N VAL A 35 -5.48 -13.16 -9.80
CA VAL A 35 -5.40 -11.83 -10.42
C VAL A 35 -4.39 -10.95 -9.71
N ALA A 36 -4.43 -10.91 -8.38
CA ALA A 36 -3.54 -10.12 -7.57
C ALA A 36 -2.06 -10.53 -7.75
N VAL A 37 -1.78 -11.84 -7.78
CA VAL A 37 -0.43 -12.36 -8.06
C VAL A 37 0.05 -11.96 -9.45
N GLU A 38 -0.79 -12.05 -10.49
CA GLU A 38 -0.39 -11.64 -11.85
C GLU A 38 -0.15 -10.12 -11.93
N THR A 39 -0.96 -9.32 -11.24
CA THR A 39 -0.74 -7.87 -11.12
C THR A 39 0.60 -7.58 -10.46
N LEU A 40 0.87 -8.18 -9.29
CA LEU A 40 2.09 -7.92 -8.52
C LEU A 40 3.38 -8.33 -9.25
N ARG A 41 3.31 -9.33 -10.12
CA ARG A 41 4.44 -9.78 -10.95
C ARG A 41 4.72 -8.84 -12.12
N SER A 42 3.82 -7.90 -12.41
CA SER A 42 3.97 -6.99 -13.54
C SER A 42 5.19 -6.07 -13.39
N LYS A 43 5.77 -5.66 -14.52
CA LYS A 43 6.86 -4.65 -14.50
C LYS A 43 6.40 -3.31 -13.94
N LYS A 44 5.11 -3.00 -14.07
CA LYS A 44 4.50 -1.75 -13.58
C LYS A 44 4.57 -1.68 -12.06
N THR A 45 4.12 -2.72 -11.37
CA THR A 45 4.21 -2.85 -9.91
C THR A 45 5.64 -2.68 -9.42
N LYS A 46 6.61 -3.29 -10.11
CA LYS A 46 8.03 -3.14 -9.74
C LYS A 46 8.52 -1.71 -9.87
N GLY A 47 8.09 -1.02 -10.92
CA GLY A 47 8.35 0.40 -11.13
C GLY A 47 7.81 1.23 -9.97
N TYR A 48 6.60 0.94 -9.50
CA TYR A 48 6.00 1.62 -8.35
C TYR A 48 6.79 1.48 -7.05
N PHE A 49 7.27 0.28 -6.70
CA PHE A 49 8.10 0.10 -5.51
C PHE A 49 9.52 0.68 -5.65
N GLY A 50 9.98 0.89 -6.89
CA GLY A 50 11.27 1.52 -7.18
C GLY A 50 11.19 3.01 -7.41
N ASP A 51 9.99 3.56 -7.30
CA ASP A 51 9.74 4.97 -7.46
C ASP A 51 10.40 5.73 -6.30
N LYS A 52 11.01 6.87 -6.62
CA LYS A 52 11.62 7.73 -5.61
C LYS A 52 10.58 8.13 -4.55
N ASP A 53 9.35 8.41 -4.97
CA ASP A 53 8.28 8.83 -4.08
C ASP A 53 7.92 7.74 -3.09
N PHE A 54 7.99 6.46 -3.50
CA PHE A 54 7.75 5.35 -2.60
C PHE A 54 8.82 5.30 -1.50
N VAL A 55 10.09 5.49 -1.89
CA VAL A 55 11.22 5.51 -0.95
C VAL A 55 11.09 6.64 0.05
N VAL A 56 10.83 7.84 -0.46
CA VAL A 56 10.73 9.07 0.33
C VAL A 56 9.54 8.98 1.30
N LEU A 57 8.37 8.55 0.84
CA LEU A 57 7.18 8.45 1.69
C LEU A 57 7.25 7.29 2.69
N ALA A 58 7.80 6.13 2.31
CA ALA A 58 8.04 5.04 3.25
C ALA A 58 9.02 5.47 4.35
N GLY A 59 10.13 6.12 3.97
CA GLY A 59 11.14 6.63 4.90
C GLY A 59 10.61 7.72 5.81
N GLY A 60 9.92 8.71 5.25
CA GLY A 60 9.36 9.84 6.01
C GLY A 60 8.31 9.40 7.03
N GLY A 61 7.37 8.53 6.63
CA GLY A 61 6.37 8.00 7.57
C GLY A 61 6.98 7.08 8.62
N PHE A 62 7.95 6.24 8.25
CA PHE A 62 8.67 5.40 9.21
C PHE A 62 9.46 6.23 10.24
N ALA A 63 10.15 7.28 9.80
CA ALA A 63 10.84 8.21 10.70
C ALA A 63 9.87 8.96 11.61
N CYS A 64 8.71 9.37 11.08
CA CYS A 64 7.64 9.96 11.87
C CYS A 64 7.19 9.04 13.00
N PHE A 65 6.89 7.77 12.71
CA PHE A 65 6.45 6.83 13.74
C PHE A 65 7.58 6.37 14.67
N LYS A 66 8.84 6.41 14.25
CA LYS A 66 9.97 6.28 15.18
C LYS A 66 9.93 7.38 16.23
N ARG A 67 9.74 8.63 15.81
CA ARG A 67 9.59 9.76 16.73
C ARG A 67 8.37 9.59 17.64
N VAL A 68 7.21 9.20 17.11
CA VAL A 68 6.00 8.92 17.91
C VAL A 68 6.28 7.86 18.97
N LYS A 69 6.99 6.78 18.63
CA LYS A 69 7.36 5.72 19.57
C LYS A 69 8.32 6.22 20.66
N GLU A 70 9.23 7.12 20.32
CA GLU A 70 10.22 7.68 21.27
C GLU A 70 9.60 8.68 22.25
N VAL A 71 8.75 9.60 21.75
CA VAL A 71 8.22 10.71 22.58
C VAL A 71 6.81 10.44 23.11
N GLY A 72 6.11 9.44 22.57
CA GLY A 72 4.70 9.18 22.83
C GLY A 72 3.77 10.00 21.93
N LEU A 73 2.62 9.42 21.57
CA LEU A 73 1.64 10.04 20.67
C LEU A 73 1.14 11.39 21.21
N ASP A 74 0.83 11.49 22.51
CA ASP A 74 0.31 12.73 23.09
C ASP A 74 1.31 13.88 22.99
N THR A 75 2.59 13.61 23.26
CA THR A 75 3.66 14.61 23.11
C THR A 75 3.89 14.96 21.65
N PHE A 76 3.83 13.97 20.75
CA PHE A 76 3.93 14.23 19.31
C PHE A 76 2.81 15.16 18.82
N LEU A 77 1.57 14.97 19.28
CA LEU A 77 0.42 15.79 18.88
C LEU A 77 0.50 17.24 19.38
N GLN A 78 1.26 17.51 20.44
CA GLN A 78 1.49 18.87 20.93
C GLN A 78 2.23 19.75 19.92
N ASP A 79 3.11 19.17 19.09
CA ASP A 79 3.79 19.89 18.01
C ASP A 79 2.80 20.49 16.99
N TYR A 80 1.58 19.97 16.95
CA TYR A 80 0.49 20.37 16.06
C TYR A 80 -0.61 21.16 16.79
N ASN A 81 -0.36 21.57 18.04
CA ASN A 81 -1.32 22.25 18.92
C ASN A 81 -2.60 21.43 19.19
N ILE A 82 -2.48 20.11 19.27
CA ILE A 82 -3.60 19.20 19.56
C ILE A 82 -3.43 18.63 20.97
N GLN A 83 -4.48 18.72 21.80
CA GLN A 83 -4.46 18.32 23.21
C GLN A 83 -5.66 17.44 23.63
N ARG A 84 -6.41 16.88 22.67
CA ARG A 84 -7.63 16.10 22.94
C ARG A 84 -7.41 14.61 22.76
N GLU A 85 -8.18 13.82 23.50
CA GLU A 85 -8.10 12.35 23.50
C GLU A 85 -8.47 11.71 22.16
N GLU A 86 -9.34 12.33 21.36
CA GLU A 86 -9.78 11.81 20.06
C GLU A 86 -9.47 12.81 18.93
N LEU A 87 -8.78 12.33 17.89
CA LEU A 87 -8.46 13.10 16.70
C LEU A 87 -9.66 13.17 15.76
N THR A 88 -9.94 14.36 15.23
CA THR A 88 -10.90 14.49 14.12
C THR A 88 -10.21 14.24 12.78
N VAL A 89 -10.99 13.89 11.75
CA VAL A 89 -10.48 13.72 10.39
C VAL A 89 -9.74 14.98 9.89
N ILE A 90 -10.25 16.17 10.24
CA ILE A 90 -9.64 17.45 9.85
C ILE A 90 -8.26 17.64 10.49
N GLU A 91 -8.08 17.23 11.74
CA GLU A 91 -6.77 17.31 12.41
C GLU A 91 -5.77 16.33 11.82
N VAL A 92 -6.22 15.10 11.55
CA VAL A 92 -5.39 14.09 10.91
C VAL A 92 -4.90 14.59 9.56
N GLN A 93 -5.77 15.21 8.75
CA GLN A 93 -5.37 15.82 7.48
C GLN A 93 -4.31 16.91 7.67
N LYS A 94 -4.48 17.82 8.64
CA LYS A 94 -3.47 18.86 8.93
C LYS A 94 -2.12 18.29 9.37
N ILE A 95 -2.11 17.25 10.21
CA ILE A 95 -0.87 16.58 10.61
C ILE A 95 -0.18 15.99 9.39
N ILE A 96 -0.94 15.30 8.53
CA ILE A 96 -0.43 14.68 7.31
C ILE A 96 0.15 15.72 6.36
N GLU A 97 -0.53 16.84 6.13
CA GLU A 97 -0.06 17.95 5.29
C GLU A 97 1.28 18.49 5.80
N VAL A 98 1.41 18.80 7.09
CA VAL A 98 2.68 19.29 7.66
C VAL A 98 3.80 18.26 7.56
N ILE A 99 3.50 16.96 7.64
CA ILE A 99 4.50 15.90 7.45
C ILE A 99 4.92 15.84 5.99
N LEU A 100 3.98 15.93 5.05
CA LEU A 100 4.26 15.96 3.62
C LEU A 100 5.10 17.19 3.24
N ASP A 101 4.75 18.38 3.73
CA ASP A 101 5.51 19.61 3.49
C ASP A 101 6.99 19.44 3.87
N ARG A 102 7.25 18.86 5.05
CA ARG A 102 8.64 18.58 5.50
C ARG A 102 9.35 17.56 4.61
N ILE A 103 8.64 16.51 4.20
CA ILE A 103 9.19 15.50 3.31
C ILE A 103 9.56 16.14 1.96
N GLU A 104 8.68 16.98 1.40
CA GLU A 104 8.88 17.65 0.11
C GLU A 104 9.96 18.74 0.17
N GLU A 105 10.10 19.46 1.29
CA GLU A 105 11.18 20.42 1.51
C GLU A 105 12.57 19.75 1.40
N GLU A 106 12.70 18.53 1.92
CA GLU A 106 13.97 17.78 1.92
C GLU A 106 14.20 16.99 0.62
N ASN A 107 13.13 16.49 -0.02
CA ASN A 107 13.22 15.50 -1.09
C ASN A 107 12.69 15.98 -2.45
N GLY A 108 12.03 17.13 -2.52
CA GLY A 108 11.29 17.62 -3.69
C GLY A 108 9.84 17.13 -3.74
N GLU A 109 9.08 17.67 -4.68
CA GLU A 109 7.65 17.40 -4.90
C GLU A 109 7.37 15.91 -5.16
N ILE A 110 6.25 15.42 -4.63
CA ILE A 110 5.76 14.06 -4.87
C ILE A 110 4.93 14.03 -6.17
N ASP A 111 5.41 13.32 -7.19
CA ASP A 111 4.76 13.22 -8.49
C ASP A 111 3.66 12.13 -8.53
N SER A 112 3.84 11.07 -7.75
CA SER A 112 3.03 9.86 -7.83
C SER A 112 1.78 9.92 -6.95
N ILE A 113 0.66 10.30 -7.57
CA ILE A 113 -0.67 10.36 -6.93
C ILE A 113 -1.05 9.04 -6.23
N LEU A 114 -0.72 7.89 -6.83
CA LEU A 114 -1.03 6.57 -6.28
C LEU A 114 -0.29 6.32 -4.96
N ILE A 115 1.01 6.64 -4.92
CA ILE A 115 1.86 6.45 -3.75
C ILE A 115 1.44 7.44 -2.66
N LEU A 116 1.22 8.71 -3.03
CA LEU A 116 0.74 9.75 -2.12
C LEU A 116 -0.59 9.35 -1.46
N SER A 117 -1.56 8.86 -2.24
CA SER A 117 -2.85 8.43 -1.73
C SER A 117 -2.73 7.26 -0.75
N ALA A 118 -1.84 6.30 -1.04
CA ALA A 118 -1.55 5.19 -0.14
C ALA A 118 -0.91 5.67 1.17
N PHE A 119 0.02 6.64 1.08
CA PHE A 119 0.69 7.22 2.25
C PHE A 119 -0.30 7.96 3.15
N GLN A 120 -1.11 8.85 2.58
CA GLN A 120 -2.13 9.60 3.32
C GLN A 120 -3.12 8.66 4.01
N SER A 121 -3.53 7.59 3.34
CA SER A 121 -4.42 6.58 3.92
C SER A 121 -3.75 5.79 5.06
N ALA A 122 -2.47 5.45 4.92
CA ALA A 122 -1.71 4.75 5.96
C ALA A 122 -1.52 5.64 7.19
N MET A 123 -1.11 6.90 6.99
CA MET A 123 -0.98 7.88 8.06
C MET A 123 -2.31 8.10 8.79
N ALA A 124 -3.42 8.23 8.05
CA ALA A 124 -4.72 8.41 8.65
C ALA A 124 -5.13 7.19 9.50
N ASN A 125 -4.90 5.97 9.00
CA ASN A 125 -5.16 4.75 9.76
C ASN A 125 -4.33 4.67 11.03
N MET A 126 -3.04 5.00 10.95
CA MET A 126 -2.16 5.00 12.11
C MET A 126 -2.62 6.01 13.17
N LEU A 127 -2.89 7.25 12.77
CA LEU A 127 -3.26 8.34 13.68
C LEU A 127 -4.64 8.11 14.31
N LEU A 128 -5.66 7.78 13.51
CA LEU A 128 -7.02 7.51 14.01
C LEU A 128 -7.06 6.24 14.85
N GLY A 129 -6.26 5.22 14.49
CA GLY A 129 -6.12 3.97 15.23
C GLY A 129 -5.26 4.09 16.50
N LYS A 130 -4.64 5.25 16.74
CA LYS A 130 -3.65 5.47 17.82
C LYS A 130 -2.52 4.44 17.79
N LEU A 131 -2.14 3.99 16.59
CA LEU A 131 -1.04 3.08 16.37
C LEU A 131 0.27 3.86 16.45
N THR A 132 1.26 3.30 17.14
CA THR A 132 2.52 3.99 17.44
C THR A 132 3.73 3.24 16.94
N GLU A 133 3.58 2.00 16.48
CA GLU A 133 4.72 1.19 16.06
C GLU A 133 5.15 1.51 14.62
N PRO A 134 6.44 1.80 14.38
CA PRO A 134 6.95 2.05 13.02
C PRO A 134 6.75 0.87 12.05
N THR A 135 6.78 -0.36 12.57
CA THR A 135 6.51 -1.58 11.79
C THR A 135 5.06 -1.62 11.30
N GLU A 136 4.10 -1.19 12.12
CA GLU A 136 2.69 -1.11 11.74
C GLU A 136 2.50 -0.12 10.60
N PHE A 137 3.16 1.05 10.64
CA PHE A 137 3.10 2.01 9.55
C PHE A 137 3.57 1.39 8.22
N LEU A 138 4.75 0.76 8.20
CA LEU A 138 5.29 0.15 6.99
C LEU A 138 4.40 -0.99 6.47
N SER A 139 3.84 -1.80 7.37
CA SER A 139 2.90 -2.87 7.00
C SER A 139 1.65 -2.28 6.35
N ILE A 140 0.97 -1.36 7.04
CA ILE A 140 -0.27 -0.74 6.57
C ILE A 140 -0.05 0.01 5.25
N PHE A 141 1.07 0.73 5.13
CA PHE A 141 1.41 1.42 3.89
C PHE A 141 1.57 0.44 2.72
N CYS A 142 2.31 -0.65 2.92
CA CYS A 142 2.45 -1.69 1.89
C CYS A 142 1.12 -2.39 1.56
N GLU A 143 0.29 -2.67 2.56
CA GLU A 143 -1.02 -3.33 2.40
C GLU A 143 -1.96 -2.48 1.54
N ILE A 144 -2.08 -1.19 1.89
CA ILE A 144 -2.91 -0.23 1.16
C ILE A 144 -2.35 -0.07 -0.25
N PHE A 145 -1.05 0.13 -0.39
CA PHE A 145 -0.43 0.36 -1.69
C PHE A 145 -0.63 -0.82 -2.65
N ILE A 146 -0.41 -2.05 -2.17
CA ILE A 146 -0.67 -3.27 -2.95
C ILE A 146 -2.15 -3.36 -3.33
N SER A 147 -3.07 -3.09 -2.40
CA SER A 147 -4.50 -3.10 -2.66
C SER A 147 -4.87 -2.11 -3.77
N MET A 148 -4.33 -0.90 -3.72
CA MET A 148 -4.57 0.14 -4.73
C MET A 148 -4.02 -0.25 -6.11
N ILE A 149 -2.81 -0.81 -6.19
CA ILE A 149 -2.23 -1.30 -7.44
C ILE A 149 -3.11 -2.40 -8.06
N ILE A 150 -3.57 -3.36 -7.25
CA ILE A 150 -4.43 -4.45 -7.72
C ILE A 150 -5.75 -3.88 -8.25
N ARG A 151 -6.38 -2.95 -7.51
CA ARG A 151 -7.63 -2.31 -7.95
C ARG A 151 -7.44 -1.55 -9.25
N GLU A 152 -6.37 -0.78 -9.39
CA GLU A 152 -6.09 0.00 -10.60
C GLU A 152 -6.03 -0.89 -11.85
N ASP A 153 -5.35 -2.05 -11.78
CA ASP A 153 -5.14 -2.92 -12.93
C ASP A 153 -6.28 -3.94 -13.15
N ALA A 154 -7.00 -4.35 -12.09
CA ALA A 154 -7.96 -5.46 -12.15
C ALA A 154 -9.44 -5.05 -12.13
N ASN A 155 -9.79 -3.87 -11.59
CA ASN A 155 -11.19 -3.56 -11.27
C ASN A 155 -12.11 -3.53 -12.50
N GLU A 156 -11.62 -3.00 -13.63
CA GLU A 156 -12.35 -3.01 -14.90
C GLU A 156 -12.63 -4.44 -15.37
N ALA A 157 -11.62 -5.31 -15.31
CA ALA A 157 -11.72 -6.69 -15.76
C ALA A 157 -12.67 -7.50 -14.86
N LEU A 158 -12.54 -7.36 -13.54
CA LEU A 158 -13.40 -8.03 -12.56
C LEU A 158 -14.86 -7.61 -12.72
N THR A 159 -15.14 -6.31 -12.78
CA THR A 159 -16.52 -5.79 -12.94
C THR A 159 -17.14 -6.22 -14.28
N SER A 160 -16.34 -6.34 -15.34
CA SER A 160 -16.83 -6.77 -16.65
C SER A 160 -17.25 -8.24 -16.70
N MET A 161 -16.55 -9.10 -15.94
CA MET A 161 -16.72 -10.56 -15.92
C MET A 161 -17.70 -11.03 -14.84
N PHE A 162 -17.74 -10.35 -13.69
CA PHE A 162 -18.61 -10.66 -12.55
C PHE A 162 -19.63 -9.54 -12.34
N ARG A 163 -20.56 -9.40 -13.28
CA ARG A 163 -21.49 -8.25 -13.35
C ARG A 163 -22.44 -8.12 -12.16
N ASP A 164 -22.75 -9.23 -11.51
CA ASP A 164 -23.70 -9.29 -10.39
C ASP A 164 -23.04 -9.15 -9.01
N ILE A 165 -21.70 -9.04 -8.97
CA ILE A 165 -20.94 -8.87 -7.74
C ILE A 165 -20.64 -7.39 -7.52
N SER A 166 -20.81 -6.92 -6.28
CA SER A 166 -20.52 -5.53 -5.93
C SER A 166 -19.02 -5.26 -5.92
N THR A 167 -18.62 -4.06 -6.35
CA THR A 167 -17.24 -3.58 -6.26
C THR A 167 -16.68 -3.67 -4.84
N GLU A 168 -17.54 -3.48 -3.84
CA GLU A 168 -17.18 -3.60 -2.43
C GLU A 168 -16.70 -5.02 -2.05
N THR A 169 -17.30 -6.05 -2.65
CA THR A 169 -16.89 -7.45 -2.42
C THR A 169 -15.49 -7.70 -2.98
N PHE A 170 -15.18 -7.16 -4.17
CA PHE A 170 -13.83 -7.23 -4.72
C PHE A 170 -12.83 -6.48 -3.85
N ASN A 171 -13.19 -5.25 -3.42
CA ASN A 171 -12.32 -4.39 -2.62
C ASN A 171 -11.90 -5.07 -1.31
N LYS A 172 -12.84 -5.67 -0.58
CA LYS A 172 -12.55 -6.41 0.66
C LYS A 172 -11.65 -7.61 0.42
N SER A 173 -11.94 -8.40 -0.62
CA SER A 173 -11.16 -9.59 -0.94
C SER A 173 -9.73 -9.23 -1.37
N ILE A 174 -9.55 -8.11 -2.09
CA ILE A 174 -8.24 -7.56 -2.43
C ILE A 174 -7.50 -7.10 -1.17
N GLU A 175 -8.17 -6.41 -0.24
CA GLU A 175 -7.56 -6.00 1.03
C GLU A 175 -7.10 -7.19 1.88
N GLU A 176 -7.93 -8.23 1.99
CA GLU A 176 -7.57 -9.48 2.68
C GLU A 176 -6.39 -10.19 2.02
N PHE A 177 -6.31 -10.16 0.69
CA PHE A 177 -5.14 -10.63 -0.03
C PHE A 177 -3.90 -9.80 0.31
N SER A 178 -3.98 -8.47 0.22
CA SER A 178 -2.83 -7.57 0.48
C SER A 178 -2.28 -7.74 1.89
N LYS A 179 -3.16 -7.83 2.89
CA LYS A 179 -2.80 -8.11 4.30
C LYS A 179 -2.02 -9.40 4.45
N ARG A 180 -2.54 -10.50 3.89
CA ARG A 180 -1.85 -11.79 3.91
C ARG A 180 -0.51 -11.72 3.18
N TYR A 181 -0.49 -11.09 2.01
CA TYR A 181 0.72 -10.98 1.20
C TYR A 181 1.84 -10.25 1.94
N VAL A 182 1.55 -9.09 2.54
CA VAL A 182 2.54 -8.32 3.32
C VAL A 182 3.00 -9.12 4.53
N LYS A 183 2.08 -9.74 5.27
CA LYS A 183 2.42 -10.57 6.42
C LYS A 183 3.35 -11.73 6.06
N GLU A 184 3.07 -12.44 4.97
CA GLU A 184 3.81 -13.62 4.56
C GLU A 184 5.16 -13.29 3.90
N ASN A 185 5.24 -12.17 3.17
CA ASN A 185 6.37 -11.89 2.29
C ASN A 185 7.26 -10.75 2.79
N PHE A 186 6.70 -9.76 3.49
CA PHE A 186 7.38 -8.50 3.81
C PHE A 186 7.65 -8.32 5.31
N MET A 187 6.86 -8.93 6.20
CA MET A 187 6.92 -8.65 7.64
C MET A 187 8.31 -8.83 8.23
N VAL A 188 9.00 -9.93 7.93
CA VAL A 188 10.38 -10.18 8.42
C VAL A 188 11.33 -9.07 7.95
N LEU A 189 11.19 -8.58 6.72
CA LEU A 189 12.03 -7.50 6.21
C LEU A 189 11.73 -6.18 6.93
N ILE A 190 10.45 -5.89 7.17
CA ILE A 190 9.97 -4.71 7.90
C ILE A 190 10.50 -4.73 9.35
N GLU A 191 10.44 -5.88 10.01
CA GLU A 191 10.98 -6.07 11.37
C GLU A 191 12.49 -5.83 11.41
N ASN A 192 13.24 -6.40 10.47
CA ASN A 192 14.69 -6.18 10.37
C ASN A 192 15.01 -4.69 10.16
N CYS A 193 14.21 -3.97 9.37
CA CYS A 193 14.36 -2.52 9.19
C CYS A 193 14.06 -1.75 10.49
N SER A 194 13.02 -2.15 11.22
CA SER A 194 12.67 -1.54 12.51
C SER A 194 13.72 -1.79 13.59
N ASN A 195 14.34 -2.96 13.58
CA ASN A 195 15.41 -3.33 14.51
C ASN A 195 16.76 -2.70 14.15
N GLY A 196 16.84 -1.98 13.02
CA GLY A 196 18.07 -1.34 12.54
C GLY A 196 19.06 -2.30 11.89
N GLU A 197 18.64 -3.53 11.58
CA GLU A 197 19.48 -4.52 10.86
C GLU A 197 19.67 -4.13 9.39
N ILE A 198 18.67 -3.45 8.81
CA ILE A 198 18.72 -2.90 7.45
C ILE A 198 18.18 -1.47 7.42
N GLN A 199 18.61 -0.68 6.45
CA GLN A 199 18.09 0.67 6.21
C GLN A 199 16.85 0.64 5.29
N ILE A 200 16.11 1.76 5.22
CA ILE A 200 14.86 1.84 4.46
C ILE A 200 15.07 1.57 2.96
N GLU A 201 16.17 2.04 2.39
CA GLU A 201 16.51 1.83 0.98
C GLU A 201 16.79 0.34 0.71
N GLU A 202 17.45 -0.34 1.65
CA GLU A 202 17.69 -1.78 1.56
C GLU A 202 16.40 -2.58 1.73
N LEU A 203 15.52 -2.18 2.65
CA LEU A 203 14.19 -2.76 2.80
C LEU A 203 13.46 -2.71 1.45
N ILE A 204 13.35 -1.54 0.85
CA ILE A 204 12.59 -1.34 -0.39
C ILE A 204 13.16 -2.18 -1.53
N LYS A 205 14.48 -2.23 -1.66
CA LYS A 205 15.13 -3.12 -2.64
C LYS A 205 14.75 -4.59 -2.42
N LYS A 206 14.73 -5.06 -1.16
CA LYS A 206 14.32 -6.43 -0.83
C LYS A 206 12.83 -6.68 -1.05
N LEU A 207 11.96 -5.67 -0.85
CA LEU A 207 10.54 -5.76 -1.20
C LEU A 207 10.38 -5.95 -2.72
N GLN A 208 11.08 -5.16 -3.52
CA GLN A 208 11.10 -5.30 -4.98
C GLN A 208 11.60 -6.67 -5.44
N ASP A 209 12.65 -7.19 -4.81
CA ASP A 209 13.19 -8.51 -5.11
C ASP A 209 12.21 -9.63 -4.73
N THR A 210 11.40 -9.42 -3.69
CA THR A 210 10.37 -10.38 -3.29
C THR A 210 9.23 -10.44 -4.32
N LEU A 211 8.87 -9.32 -4.95
CA LEU A 211 7.96 -9.27 -6.09
C LEU A 211 8.52 -10.00 -7.34
N ASN A 212 9.82 -10.31 -7.38
CA ASN A 212 10.48 -11.06 -8.45
C ASN A 212 10.47 -12.58 -8.28
N LYS A 213 10.15 -13.11 -7.09
CA LYS A 213 10.17 -14.56 -6.84
C LYS A 213 9.02 -15.23 -7.62
N LYS A 214 9.40 -16.21 -8.45
CA LYS A 214 8.51 -16.97 -9.34
C LYS A 214 7.68 -18.00 -8.58
#